data_AF-J3CH80-F1
#
_entry.id   AF-J3CH80-F1
#
_cell.length_a   1.000
_cell.length_b   1.000
_cell.length_c   1.000
_cell.angle_alpha   90.00
_cell.angle_beta   90.00
_cell.angle_gamma   90.00
#
_symmetry.space_group_name_H-M   'P 1'
#
loop_
_entity.id
_entity.type
_entity.pdbx_description
1 polymer ?
#
loop_
_entity_poly.entity_id
_entity_poly.type
_entity_poly.pdbx_seq_one_letter_code
_entity_poly.pdbx_strand_id
1 'polypeptide(L)' 'AQVLNLMQDLQQQFGISYLLISHDLAVVNHLCDEVCVVWKGKIVEQGPPAELFHHAQHPYTRTLLDAVPRTPAGGTLLAA' A
#
# COMPACT_ATOMS: atom_id res chain seq x y z
N ALA A 1 10.12 -0.64 6.80
CA ALA A 1 11.19 0.36 6.99
C ALA A 1 11.11 0.89 8.42
N GLN A 2 12.24 1.19 9.08
CA GLN A 2 12.29 1.47 10.52
C GLN A 2 11.43 2.67 10.96
N VAL A 3 11.31 3.70 10.11
CA VAL A 3 10.49 4.90 10.39
C VAL A 3 8.98 4.61 10.37
N LEU A 4 8.51 3.76 9.45
CA LEU A 4 7.08 3.44 9.33
C LEU A 4 6.58 2.68 10.56
N ASN A 5 7.41 1.80 11.12
CA ASN A 5 7.10 1.08 12.34
C ASN A 5 7.00 2.06 13.53
N LEU A 6 7.95 3.00 13.63
CA LEU A 6 7.86 4.05 14.65
C LEU A 6 6.59 4.89 14.51
N MET A 7 6.18 5.23 13.29
CA MET A 7 4.91 5.94 13.06
C MET A 7 3.71 5.13 13.57
N GLN A 8 3.66 3.81 13.30
CA GLN A 8 2.60 2.94 13.84
C GLN A 8 2.61 2.90 15.37
N ASP A 9 3.78 2.78 15.98
CA ASP A 9 3.91 2.77 17.45
C ASP A 9 3.38 4.07 18.06
N LEU A 10 3.73 5.21 17.46
CA LEU A 10 3.23 6.53 17.88
C LEU A 10 1.72 6.67 17.67
N GLN A 11 1.18 6.15 16.57
CA GLN A 11 -0.26 6.11 16.31
C GLN A 11 -1.00 5.43 17.45
N GLN A 12 -0.54 4.22 17.83
CA GLN A 12 -1.16 3.39 18.85
C GLN A 12 -1.00 3.99 20.24
N GLN A 13 0.17 4.54 20.54
CA GLN A 13 0.46 5.13 21.85
C GLN A 13 -0.34 6.40 22.12
N PHE A 14 -0.52 7.25 21.10
CA PHE A 14 -1.09 8.59 21.27
C PHE A 14 -2.47 8.78 20.62
N GLY A 15 -3.01 7.77 19.92
CA GLY A 15 -4.30 7.85 19.24
C GLY A 15 -4.31 8.84 18.07
N ILE A 16 -3.17 9.00 17.38
CA ILE A 16 -3.01 9.98 16.30
C ILE A 16 -3.64 9.43 15.01
N SER A 17 -4.25 10.31 14.21
CA SER A 17 -4.68 9.98 12.84
C SER A 17 -3.63 10.44 11.83
N TYR A 18 -3.32 9.59 10.84
CA TYR A 18 -2.40 9.93 9.76
C TYR A 18 -3.15 10.02 8.42
N LEU A 19 -2.83 11.07 7.65
CA LEU A 19 -3.13 11.14 6.24
C LEU A 19 -1.81 10.98 5.47
N LEU A 20 -1.64 9.83 4.83
CA LEU A 20 -0.46 9.52 4.04
C LEU A 20 -0.74 9.74 2.54
N ILE A 21 0.15 10.47 1.86
CA ILE A 21 0.17 10.59 0.39
C ILE A 21 1.44 9.91 -0.10
N SER A 22 1.30 8.82 -0.85
CA SER A 22 2.42 8.04 -1.36
C SER A 22 2.13 7.50 -2.75
N HIS A 23 3.18 7.30 -3.53
CA HIS A 23 3.17 6.55 -4.79
C HIS A 23 3.68 5.10 -4.59
N ASP A 24 4.28 4.81 -3.44
CA ASP A 24 4.75 3.47 -3.07
C ASP A 24 3.59 2.68 -2.47
N LEU A 25 3.09 1.74 -3.25
CA LEU A 25 1.99 0.86 -2.88
C LEU A 25 2.37 -0.13 -1.76
N ALA A 26 3.65 -0.49 -1.60
CA ALA A 26 4.07 -1.35 -0.50
C ALA A 26 3.95 -0.62 0.85
N VAL A 27 4.27 0.68 0.88
CA VAL A 27 4.10 1.52 2.07
C VAL A 27 2.62 1.71 2.39
N VAL A 28 1.80 2.01 1.38
CA VAL A 28 0.34 2.18 1.54
C VAL A 28 -0.30 0.91 2.10
N ASN A 29 0.03 -0.26 1.54
CA ASN A 29 -0.49 -1.54 2.00
C ASN A 29 -0.07 -1.90 3.43
N HIS A 30 1.05 -1.34 3.91
CA HIS A 30 1.58 -1.64 5.23
C HIS A 30 1.04 -0.71 6.33
N LEU A 31 0.78 0.56 6.01
CA LEU A 31 0.50 1.60 7.01
C LEU A 31 -0.94 2.10 7.01
N CYS A 32 -1.66 2.04 5.89
CA CYS A 32 -2.98 2.64 5.78
C CYS A 32 -4.10 1.66 6.14
N ASP A 33 -5.09 2.13 6.90
CA ASP A 33 -6.33 1.38 7.16
C ASP A 33 -7.33 1.54 6.00
N GLU A 34 -7.40 2.75 5.42
CA GLU A 34 -8.17 3.07 4.22
C GLU A 34 -7.30 3.78 3.18
N VAL A 35 -7.65 3.59 1.90
CA VAL A 35 -6.89 4.13 0.78
C VAL A 35 -7.84 4.75 -0.23
N CYS A 36 -7.50 5.94 -0.72
CA CYS A 36 -8.17 6.61 -1.83
C CYS A 36 -7.22 6.75 -3.02
N VAL A 37 -7.63 6.27 -4.19
CA VAL A 37 -6.89 6.42 -5.43
C VAL A 37 -7.40 7.66 -6.15
N VAL A 38 -6.49 8.63 -6.39
CA VAL A 38 -6.80 9.86 -7.11
C VAL A 38 -6.22 9.82 -8.51
N TRP A 39 -7.05 10.13 -9.50
CA TRP A 39 -6.63 10.31 -10.88
C TRP A 39 -7.31 11.51 -11.51
N LYS A 40 -6.51 12.40 -12.14
CA LYS A 40 -7.00 13.63 -12.78
C LYS A 40 -7.90 14.48 -11.86
N GLY A 41 -7.52 14.61 -10.60
CA GLY A 41 -8.24 15.41 -9.60
C GLY A 41 -9.55 14.79 -9.10
N LYS A 42 -9.80 13.51 -9.37
CA LYS A 42 -10.99 12.79 -8.89
C LYS A 42 -10.58 11.55 -8.10
N ILE A 43 -11.31 11.24 -7.04
CA ILE A 43 -11.23 9.93 -6.39
C ILE A 43 -11.88 8.94 -7.36
N VAL A 44 -11.11 7.97 -7.82
CA VAL A 44 -11.55 6.96 -8.78
C VAL A 44 -11.80 5.59 -8.13
N GLU A 45 -11.24 5.37 -6.95
CA GLU A 45 -11.46 4.17 -6.14
C GLU A 45 -11.13 4.47 -4.68
N GLN A 46 -11.85 3.84 -3.75
CA GLN A 46 -11.62 3.95 -2.31
C GLN A 46 -12.00 2.64 -1.63
N GLY A 47 -11.22 2.23 -0.64
CA GLY A 47 -11.54 1.08 0.20
C GLY A 47 -10.35 0.62 1.04
N PRO A 48 -10.52 -0.51 1.76
CA PRO A 48 -9.42 -1.14 2.47
C PRO A 48 -8.30 -1.56 1.50
N PRO A 49 -7.01 -1.48 1.90
CA PRO A 49 -5.91 -1.90 1.05
C PRO A 49 -6.08 -3.33 0.52
N ALA A 50 -6.53 -4.27 1.36
CA ALA A 50 -6.75 -5.66 0.94
C ALA A 50 -7.72 -5.76 -0.25
N GLU A 51 -8.80 -4.97 -0.26
CA GLU A 51 -9.78 -4.99 -1.35
C GLU A 51 -9.20 -4.33 -2.61
N LEU A 52 -8.54 -3.18 -2.48
CA LEU A 52 -7.93 -2.50 -3.63
C LEU A 52 -6.83 -3.35 -4.27
N PHE A 53 -5.97 -4.00 -3.48
CA PHE A 53 -4.84 -4.76 -4.01
C PHE A 53 -5.24 -6.10 -4.61
N HIS A 54 -6.31 -6.73 -4.13
CA HIS A 54 -6.77 -8.04 -4.62
C HIS A 54 -7.96 -7.95 -5.59
N HIS A 55 -8.74 -6.87 -5.54
CA HIS A 55 -10.00 -6.74 -6.24
C HIS A 55 -10.23 -5.36 -6.85
N ALA A 56 -9.15 -4.67 -7.27
CA ALA A 56 -9.22 -3.40 -7.98
C ALA A 56 -10.25 -3.42 -9.12
N GLN A 57 -11.18 -2.47 -9.09
CA GLN A 57 -12.23 -2.29 -10.08
C GLN A 57 -11.85 -1.27 -11.13
N HIS A 58 -11.20 -0.17 -10.74
CA HIS A 58 -10.90 0.90 -11.66
C HIS A 58 -9.67 0.55 -12.53
N PRO A 59 -9.73 0.74 -13.87
CA PRO A 59 -8.62 0.38 -14.77
C PRO A 59 -7.28 1.03 -14.38
N TYR A 60 -7.32 2.29 -13.94
CA TYR A 60 -6.12 3.00 -13.48
C TYR A 60 -5.49 2.34 -12.25
N THR A 61 -6.30 1.92 -11.26
CA THR A 61 -5.81 1.23 -10.07
C THR A 61 -5.14 -0.10 -10.43
N ARG A 62 -5.72 -0.85 -11.37
CA ARG A 62 -5.09 -2.07 -11.92
C ARG A 62 -3.74 -1.78 -12.55
N THR A 63 -3.63 -0.72 -13.37
CA THR A 63 -2.35 -0.31 -13.98
C THR A 63 -1.31 0.06 -12.93
N LEU A 64 -1.69 0.73 -11.83
CA LEU A 64 -0.78 1.02 -10.73
C LEU A 64 -0.27 -0.27 -10.06
N LEU A 65 -1.16 -1.22 -9.77
CA LEU A 65 -0.80 -2.50 -9.16
C LEU A 65 0.10 -3.35 -10.06
N ASP A 66 -0.16 -3.35 -11.37
CA ASP A 66 0.66 -4.07 -12.35
C ASP A 66 2.08 -3.51 -12.47
N ALA A 67 2.28 -2.23 -12.14
CA ALA A 67 3.58 -1.60 -12.12
C ALA A 67 4.41 -1.93 -10.86
N VAL A 68 3.80 -2.52 -9.82
CA VAL A 68 4.50 -2.88 -8.59
C VAL A 68 5.40 -4.10 -8.83
N PRO A 69 6.71 -4.02 -8.53
CA PRO A 69 7.61 -5.16 -8.63
C PRO A 69 7.13 -6.28 -7.70
N ARG A 70 6.77 -7.44 -8.27
CA ARG A 70 6.48 -8.64 -7.49
C ARG A 70 7.81 -9.24 -7.07
N THR A 71 8.12 -9.25 -5.78
CA THR A 71 9.29 -9.98 -5.28
C THR A 71 9.13 -11.46 -5.65
N PRO A 72 10.03 -12.06 -6.44
CA PRO A 72 9.95 -13.48 -6.72
C PRO A 72 10.06 -14.23 -5.39
N ALA A 73 9.06 -15.09 -5.11
CA ALA A 73 9.07 -15.96 -3.95
C ALA A 73 10.38 -16.78 -3.94
N GLY A 74 11.08 -16.73 -2.80
CA GLY A 74 12.36 -17.38 -2.50
C GLY A 74 12.92 -18.35 -3.54
N GLY A 75 13.95 -17.91 -4.26
CA GLY A 75 14.89 -18.81 -4.92
C GLY A 75 15.59 -19.64 -3.85
N THR A 76 15.31 -20.93 -3.85
CA THR A 76 15.93 -21.95 -3.01
C THR A 76 17.45 -21.78 -2.99
N LEU A 77 18.01 -21.59 -1.79
CA LEU A 77 19.41 -21.92 -1.50
C LEU A 77 19.60 -23.40 -1.83
N LEU A 78 20.20 -23.70 -2.98
CA LEU A 78 20.79 -25.01 -3.26
C LEU A 78 22.27 -24.80 -3.60
N ALA A 79 23.08 -25.16 -2.61
CA ALA A 79 24.45 -25.63 -2.65
C ALA A 79 25.20 -25.63 -4.00
N ALA A 80 26.37 -24.99 -4.00
CA ALA A 80 27.60 -25.48 -4.60
C ALA A 80 28.79 -24.90 -3.82
#